data_AF-A0A9E3CKV9-F1
#
_entry.id   AF-A0A9E3CKV9-F1
#
_cell.length_a   1.000
_cell.length_b   1.000
_cell.length_c   1.000
_cell.angle_alpha   90.00
_cell.angle_beta   90.00
_cell.angle_gamma   90.00
#
_symmetry.space_group_name_H-M   'P 1'
#
loop_
_entity.id
_entity.type
_entity.pdbx_description
1 polymer ?
#
loop_
_entity_poly.entity_id
_entity_poly.type
_entity_poly.pdbx_seq_one_letter_code
_entity_poly.pdbx_strand_id
1 'polypeptide(L)'
;MSKRERALVLLPALWLLLTLSPAAAYSGQEAKPSFEALLERVKKGDPSADFTALRLAYADDPPRDAEGADPDASRAMFAALREKKYGRALEYAEKIMKGNYVDIDAHVVASAVYKEKGDAEQEKFHRYVAEGLIRSILNSGDGKSQETAFTVISTEEEYVVLKVYGLRPGSQSLLEAKGHHYDRLDAVNPKTNEKVTLYFNIDRPYGELEKIFKK
;
A
#
# COMPACT_ATOMS: atom_id res chain seq x y z
N MET A 1 36.11 -59.99 58.44
CA MET A 1 34.75 -60.15 57.87
C MET A 1 34.22 -58.77 57.48
N SER A 2 33.76 -58.63 56.21
CA SER A 2 33.14 -57.44 55.57
C SER A 2 34.07 -56.22 55.40
N LYS A 3 34.77 -55.93 54.29
CA LYS A 3 34.47 -55.78 52.85
C LYS A 3 33.56 -54.59 52.49
N ARG A 4 34.17 -53.51 51.97
CA ARG A 4 33.76 -52.58 50.87
C ARG A 4 34.58 -51.27 51.02
N GLU A 5 35.64 -51.05 50.23
CA GLU A 5 35.63 -50.37 48.90
C GLU A 5 34.98 -48.96 48.99
N ARG A 6 35.54 -47.80 48.58
CA ARG A 6 36.24 -47.40 47.34
C ARG A 6 37.01 -46.08 47.59
N ALA A 7 38.28 -46.00 47.17
CA ALA A 7 38.77 -45.32 45.97
C ALA A 7 39.05 -43.81 46.14
N LEU A 8 40.35 -43.53 46.20
CA LEU A 8 41.03 -42.25 46.02
C LEU A 8 40.80 -41.75 44.58
N VAL A 9 40.35 -40.50 44.39
CA VAL A 9 40.48 -39.80 43.11
C VAL A 9 40.96 -38.38 43.36
N LEU A 10 42.11 -38.09 42.75
CA LEU A 10 42.82 -36.82 42.71
C LEU A 10 41.98 -35.73 42.03
N LEU A 11 42.02 -34.52 42.58
CA LEU A 11 41.52 -33.29 41.95
C LEU A 11 42.64 -32.66 41.10
N PRO A 12 42.50 -32.54 39.76
CA PRO A 12 43.30 -31.61 39.00
C PRO A 12 42.57 -30.26 38.85
N ALA A 13 43.36 -29.20 39.00
CA ALA A 13 42.98 -27.81 38.83
C ALA A 13 42.41 -27.53 37.43
N LEU A 14 41.27 -26.83 37.37
CA LEU A 14 40.68 -26.33 36.13
C LEU A 14 40.87 -24.80 36.10
N TRP A 15 41.84 -24.33 35.30
CA TRP A 15 41.98 -22.93 34.95
C TRP A 15 40.86 -22.53 34.00
N LEU A 16 39.93 -21.70 34.47
CA LEU A 16 38.87 -21.12 33.66
C LEU A 16 39.48 -20.01 32.77
N LEU A 17 39.77 -20.33 31.51
CA LEU A 17 40.02 -19.34 30.46
C LEU A 17 38.67 -18.74 30.06
N LEU A 18 38.38 -17.55 30.59
CA LEU A 18 37.24 -16.72 30.19
C LEU A 18 37.52 -16.16 28.78
N THR A 19 37.14 -16.90 27.74
CA THR A 19 37.11 -16.34 26.39
C THR A 19 35.96 -15.35 26.32
N LEU A 20 36.29 -14.06 26.37
CA LEU A 20 35.37 -12.97 26.05
C LEU A 20 35.07 -13.05 24.54
N SER A 21 34.10 -13.87 24.14
CA SER A 21 33.55 -13.79 22.80
C SER A 21 32.85 -12.43 22.67
N PRO A 22 33.20 -11.58 21.70
CA PRO A 22 32.37 -10.44 21.38
C PRO A 22 31.07 -11.03 20.80
N ALA A 23 30.03 -11.07 21.63
CA ALA A 23 28.68 -11.16 21.13
C ALA A 23 28.43 -9.87 20.35
N ALA A 24 28.78 -9.87 19.06
CA ALA A 24 28.25 -8.92 18.11
C ALA A 24 26.74 -9.07 18.21
N ALA A 25 26.11 -8.10 18.87
CA ALA A 25 24.67 -7.98 18.92
C ALA A 25 24.20 -7.80 17.48
N TYR A 26 23.80 -8.90 16.85
CA TYR A 26 22.98 -8.87 15.65
C TYR A 26 21.62 -8.31 16.07
N SER A 27 21.49 -6.97 16.13
CA SER A 27 20.19 -6.32 15.99
C SER A 27 19.80 -6.37 14.51
N GLY A 28 19.60 -7.58 14.00
CA GLY A 28 19.18 -7.85 12.62
C GLY A 28 17.69 -7.62 12.49
N GLN A 29 17.22 -6.39 12.71
CA GLN A 29 15.94 -5.97 12.18
C GLN A 29 16.24 -5.47 10.77
N GLU A 30 16.00 -6.30 9.76
CA GLU A 30 16.14 -5.88 8.37
C GLU A 30 15.37 -4.56 8.17
N ALA A 31 16.07 -3.53 7.70
CA ALA A 31 15.46 -2.25 7.42
C ALA A 31 14.34 -2.47 6.40
N LYS A 32 13.15 -1.89 6.65
CA LYS A 32 12.06 -1.93 5.69
C LYS A 32 12.57 -1.38 4.34
N PRO A 33 12.27 -2.05 3.21
CA PRO A 33 12.66 -1.53 1.89
C PRO A 33 12.14 -0.11 1.69
N SER A 34 12.95 0.77 1.08
CA SER A 34 12.50 2.12 0.74
C SER A 34 11.46 2.08 -0.39
N PHE A 35 10.71 3.18 -0.54
CA PHE A 35 9.77 3.34 -1.64
C PHE A 35 10.45 3.13 -3.00
N GLU A 36 11.64 3.67 -3.21
CA GLU A 36 12.40 3.55 -4.46
C GLU A 36 12.79 2.10 -4.75
N ALA A 37 13.25 1.36 -3.72
CA ALA A 37 13.62 -0.05 -3.88
C ALA A 37 12.40 -0.91 -4.26
N LEU A 38 11.24 -0.64 -3.67
CA LEU A 38 9.98 -1.30 -4.00
C LEU A 38 9.49 -0.92 -5.41
N LEU A 39 9.58 0.37 -5.75
CA LEU A 39 9.18 0.90 -7.04
C LEU A 39 10.03 0.31 -8.17
N GLU A 40 11.34 0.18 -7.97
CA GLU A 40 12.24 -0.43 -8.95
C GLU A 40 11.88 -1.89 -9.25
N ARG A 41 11.43 -2.66 -8.24
CA ARG A 41 10.93 -4.03 -8.46
C ARG A 41 9.65 -4.04 -9.29
N VAL A 42 8.71 -3.14 -8.98
CA VAL A 42 7.47 -2.97 -9.76
C VAL A 42 7.76 -2.58 -11.20
N LYS A 43 8.66 -1.62 -11.44
CA LYS A 43 9.05 -1.18 -12.80
C LYS A 43 9.70 -2.29 -13.63
N LYS A 44 10.36 -3.26 -12.98
CA LYS A 44 10.92 -4.45 -13.64
C LYS A 44 9.89 -5.55 -13.89
N GLY A 45 8.63 -5.35 -13.51
CA GLY A 45 7.57 -6.34 -13.66
C GLY A 45 7.75 -7.57 -12.75
N ASP A 46 8.40 -7.41 -11.60
CA ASP A 46 8.63 -8.51 -10.65
C ASP A 46 7.28 -9.08 -10.16
N PRO A 47 6.94 -10.34 -10.45
CA PRO A 47 5.67 -10.93 -10.03
C PRO A 47 5.53 -11.07 -8.51
N SER A 48 6.64 -10.95 -7.77
CA SER A 48 6.68 -10.97 -6.29
C SER A 48 6.78 -9.59 -5.66
N ALA A 49 6.59 -8.51 -6.44
CA ALA A 49 6.59 -7.16 -5.91
C ALA A 49 5.47 -6.97 -4.87
N ASP A 50 5.82 -6.37 -3.73
CA ASP A 50 4.89 -6.10 -2.65
C ASP A 50 4.25 -4.71 -2.81
N PHE A 51 3.06 -4.71 -3.41
CA PHE A 51 2.28 -3.48 -3.63
C PHE A 51 1.73 -2.88 -2.33
N THR A 52 1.53 -3.69 -1.30
CA THR A 52 1.14 -3.19 0.03
C THR A 52 2.30 -2.38 0.60
N ALA A 53 3.49 -2.97 0.66
CA ALA A 53 4.68 -2.27 1.12
C ALA A 53 4.95 -1.00 0.29
N LEU A 54 4.78 -1.05 -1.03
CA LEU A 54 4.97 0.11 -1.92
C LEU A 54 4.06 1.28 -1.53
N ARG A 55 2.75 1.03 -1.41
CA ARG A 55 1.78 2.06 -1.02
C ARG A 55 2.03 2.63 0.37
N LEU A 56 2.29 1.76 1.33
CA LEU A 56 2.53 2.21 2.70
C LEU A 56 3.83 3.02 2.78
N ALA A 57 4.88 2.61 2.07
CA ALA A 57 6.12 3.38 1.98
C ALA A 57 5.89 4.75 1.32
N TYR A 58 5.09 4.83 0.25
CA TYR A 58 4.71 6.09 -0.38
C TYR A 58 3.97 7.03 0.58
N ALA A 59 3.05 6.50 1.37
CA ALA A 59 2.26 7.29 2.31
C ALA A 59 3.07 7.76 3.53
N ASP A 60 4.03 6.94 3.97
CA ASP A 60 4.87 7.24 5.13
C ASP A 60 5.98 8.26 4.78
N ASP A 61 6.56 8.20 3.55
CA ASP A 61 7.59 9.12 3.05
C ASP A 61 7.45 9.31 1.52
N PRO A 62 6.56 10.22 1.07
CA PRO A 62 6.38 10.45 -0.37
C PRO A 62 7.64 11.06 -0.99
N PRO A 63 7.94 10.78 -2.27
CA PRO A 63 9.11 11.32 -2.95
C PRO A 63 9.23 12.84 -2.81
N ARG A 64 10.44 13.37 -2.56
CA ARG A 64 10.64 14.83 -2.41
C ARG A 64 10.31 15.63 -3.67
N ASP A 65 10.44 14.99 -4.82
CA ASP A 65 10.10 15.53 -6.13
C ASP A 65 8.66 15.21 -6.53
N ALA A 66 7.86 14.63 -5.62
CA ALA A 66 6.42 14.56 -5.80
C ALA A 66 5.88 15.98 -5.95
N GLU A 67 5.68 16.39 -7.20
CA GLU A 67 4.98 17.63 -7.49
C GLU A 67 3.61 17.54 -6.84
N GLY A 68 3.23 18.58 -6.08
CA GLY A 68 1.94 18.61 -5.40
C GLY A 68 0.83 18.26 -6.39
N ALA A 69 -0.10 17.40 -5.97
CA ALA A 69 -1.15 16.90 -6.84
C ALA A 69 -1.86 18.08 -7.53
N ASP A 70 -1.80 18.13 -8.86
CA ASP A 70 -2.61 19.06 -9.63
C ASP A 70 -4.08 18.60 -9.48
N PRO A 71 -4.91 19.36 -8.75
CA PRO A 71 -6.25 18.92 -8.38
C PRO A 71 -7.17 18.74 -9.60
N ASP A 72 -6.82 19.35 -10.73
CA ASP A 72 -7.57 19.23 -11.97
C ASP A 72 -7.01 18.16 -12.92
N ALA A 73 -5.79 17.65 -12.69
CA ALA A 73 -5.17 16.67 -13.58
C ALA A 73 -5.98 15.38 -13.70
N SER A 74 -6.50 14.85 -12.59
CA SER A 74 -7.34 13.64 -12.62
C SER A 74 -8.65 13.88 -13.40
N ARG A 75 -9.31 15.02 -13.18
CA ARG A 75 -10.52 15.40 -13.92
C ARG A 75 -10.23 15.55 -15.42
N ALA A 76 -9.12 16.21 -15.76
CA ALA A 76 -8.69 16.44 -17.14
C ALA A 76 -8.27 15.14 -17.83
N MET A 77 -7.61 14.22 -17.13
CA MET A 77 -7.25 12.89 -17.60
C MET A 77 -8.50 12.12 -18.03
N PHE A 78 -9.50 12.00 -17.15
CA PHE A 78 -10.73 11.29 -17.46
C PHE A 78 -11.56 11.99 -18.55
N ALA A 79 -11.57 13.32 -18.61
CA ALA A 79 -12.21 14.05 -19.70
C ALA A 79 -11.55 13.75 -21.05
N ALA A 80 -10.23 13.81 -21.12
CA ALA A 80 -9.47 13.47 -22.32
C ALA A 80 -9.71 12.03 -22.77
N LEU A 81 -9.76 11.07 -21.84
CA LEU A 81 -10.08 9.68 -22.14
C LEU A 81 -11.49 9.54 -22.75
N ARG A 82 -12.51 10.15 -22.14
CA ARG A 82 -13.90 10.13 -22.65
C ARG A 82 -14.02 10.73 -24.05
N GLU A 83 -13.26 11.79 -24.32
CA GLU A 83 -13.20 12.46 -25.62
C GLU A 83 -12.27 11.75 -26.62
N LYS A 84 -11.70 10.60 -26.26
CA LYS A 84 -10.73 9.83 -27.06
C LYS A 84 -9.48 10.62 -27.44
N LYS A 85 -9.15 11.66 -26.68
CA LYS A 85 -7.91 12.43 -26.79
C LYS A 85 -6.78 11.68 -26.09
N TYR A 86 -6.46 10.49 -26.59
CA TYR A 86 -5.58 9.53 -25.93
C TYR A 86 -4.20 10.09 -25.56
N GLY A 87 -3.59 10.89 -26.45
CA GLY A 87 -2.31 11.55 -26.14
C GLY A 87 -2.38 12.48 -24.92
N ARG A 88 -3.45 13.26 -24.80
CA ARG A 88 -3.66 14.14 -23.64
C ARG A 88 -4.00 13.35 -22.37
N ALA A 89 -4.79 12.29 -22.49
CA ALA A 89 -5.10 11.42 -21.36
C ALA A 89 -3.83 10.79 -20.78
N LEU A 90 -2.92 10.32 -21.65
CA LEU A 90 -1.64 9.75 -21.24
C LEU A 90 -0.71 10.81 -20.61
N GLU A 91 -0.62 12.02 -21.18
CA GLU A 91 0.16 13.12 -20.62
C GLU A 91 -0.29 13.46 -19.18
N TYR A 92 -1.61 13.52 -18.93
CA TYR A 92 -2.10 13.74 -17.58
C TYR A 92 -1.83 12.55 -16.65
N ALA A 93 -1.98 11.31 -17.14
CA ALA A 93 -1.66 10.12 -16.36
C ALA A 93 -0.18 10.10 -15.95
N GLU A 94 0.74 10.40 -16.88
CA GLU A 94 2.18 10.49 -16.62
C GLU A 94 2.52 11.61 -15.63
N LYS A 95 1.87 12.77 -15.75
CA LYS A 95 2.01 13.87 -14.78
C LYS A 95 1.58 13.43 -13.39
N ILE A 96 0.45 12.74 -13.27
CA ILE A 96 -0.04 12.22 -11.98
C ILE A 96 0.95 11.20 -11.43
N MET A 97 1.39 10.21 -12.22
CA MET A 97 2.32 9.17 -11.77
C MET A 97 3.71 9.71 -11.39
N LYS A 98 4.11 10.86 -11.93
CA LYS A 98 5.34 11.55 -11.51
C LYS A 98 5.24 12.07 -10.07
N GLY A 99 4.08 12.59 -9.68
CA GLY A 99 3.83 13.03 -8.30
C GLY A 99 3.45 11.88 -7.36
N ASN A 100 2.59 11.00 -7.83
CA ASN A 100 2.03 9.88 -7.11
C ASN A 100 2.04 8.62 -7.98
N TYR A 101 3.14 7.87 -7.96
CA TYR A 101 3.26 6.65 -8.75
C TYR A 101 2.23 5.59 -8.35
N VAL A 102 1.72 5.60 -7.12
CA VAL A 102 0.72 4.64 -6.67
C VAL A 102 -0.72 5.07 -6.99
N ASP A 103 -0.91 6.10 -7.82
CA ASP A 103 -2.23 6.49 -8.32
C ASP A 103 -2.83 5.42 -9.25
N ILE A 104 -3.84 4.73 -8.74
CA ILE A 104 -4.47 3.60 -9.41
C ILE A 104 -5.18 4.05 -10.69
N ASP A 105 -5.85 5.20 -10.66
CA ASP A 105 -6.63 5.69 -11.80
C ASP A 105 -5.73 6.08 -12.97
N ALA A 106 -4.57 6.69 -12.70
CA ALA A 106 -3.58 7.00 -13.71
C ALA A 106 -3.07 5.73 -14.42
N HIS A 107 -2.77 4.67 -13.66
CA HIS A 107 -2.39 3.38 -14.26
C HIS A 107 -3.54 2.73 -15.04
N VAL A 108 -4.78 2.79 -14.56
CA VAL A 108 -5.95 2.28 -15.28
C VAL A 108 -6.15 3.03 -16.60
N VAL A 109 -6.08 4.36 -16.59
CA VAL A 109 -6.21 5.19 -17.79
C VAL A 109 -5.07 4.93 -18.76
N ALA A 110 -3.83 4.86 -18.29
CA ALA A 110 -2.68 4.55 -19.14
C ALA A 110 -2.84 3.18 -19.82
N SER A 111 -3.24 2.14 -19.08
CA SER A 111 -3.53 0.82 -19.64
C SER A 111 -4.61 0.89 -20.73
N ALA A 112 -5.73 1.58 -20.47
CA ALA A 112 -6.79 1.77 -21.45
C ALA A 112 -6.32 2.51 -22.71
N VAL A 113 -5.51 3.57 -22.55
CA VAL A 113 -4.94 4.33 -23.68
C VAL A 113 -3.98 3.47 -24.50
N TYR A 114 -3.07 2.74 -23.87
CA TYR A 114 -2.12 1.88 -24.59
C TYR A 114 -2.83 0.73 -25.31
N LYS A 115 -3.91 0.18 -24.73
CA LYS A 115 -4.79 -0.76 -25.42
C LYS A 115 -5.36 -0.18 -26.71
N GLU A 116 -5.90 1.03 -26.66
CA GLU A 116 -6.47 1.72 -27.83
C GLU A 116 -5.41 2.06 -28.89
N LYS A 117 -4.16 2.26 -28.48
CA LYS A 117 -3.02 2.51 -29.38
C LYS A 117 -2.39 1.22 -29.94
N GLY A 118 -2.80 0.04 -29.48
CA GLY A 118 -2.21 -1.24 -29.89
C GLY A 118 -0.84 -1.55 -29.27
N ASP A 119 -0.44 -0.84 -28.22
CA ASP A 119 0.82 -1.07 -27.50
C ASP A 119 0.59 -2.08 -26.37
N ALA A 120 0.72 -3.37 -26.70
CA ALA A 120 0.43 -4.46 -25.78
C ALA A 120 1.40 -4.55 -24.59
N GLU A 121 2.65 -4.07 -24.76
CA GLU A 121 3.66 -4.12 -23.70
C GLU A 121 3.30 -3.12 -22.60
N GLN A 122 3.06 -1.87 -22.97
CA GLN A 122 2.70 -0.82 -22.02
C GLN A 122 1.31 -1.04 -21.41
N GLU A 123 0.37 -1.54 -22.21
CA GLU A 123 -0.96 -1.93 -21.73
C GLU A 123 -0.86 -2.96 -20.60
N LYS A 124 -0.05 -4.01 -20.79
CA LYS A 124 0.16 -5.08 -19.82
C LYS A 124 0.88 -4.57 -18.59
N PHE A 125 1.90 -3.72 -18.75
CA PHE A 125 2.64 -3.14 -17.64
C PHE A 125 1.72 -2.31 -16.73
N HIS A 126 1.01 -1.33 -17.28
CA HIS A 126 0.12 -0.48 -16.48
C HIS A 126 -1.03 -1.27 -15.85
N ARG A 127 -1.57 -2.29 -16.53
CA ARG A 127 -2.54 -3.22 -15.93
C ARG A 127 -1.95 -3.97 -14.74
N TYR A 128 -0.75 -4.52 -14.87
CA TYR A 128 -0.06 -5.23 -13.78
C TYR A 128 0.08 -4.35 -12.54
N VAL A 129 0.47 -3.08 -12.72
CA VAL A 129 0.60 -2.12 -11.61
C VAL A 129 -0.76 -1.81 -10.99
N ALA A 130 -1.76 -1.43 -11.80
CA ALA A 130 -3.11 -1.12 -11.32
C ALA A 130 -3.73 -2.29 -10.53
N GLU A 131 -3.65 -3.50 -11.07
CA GLU A 131 -4.17 -4.69 -10.39
C GLU A 131 -3.42 -5.01 -9.10
N GLY A 132 -2.10 -4.81 -9.08
CA GLY A 132 -1.28 -4.98 -7.87
C GLY A 132 -1.72 -4.05 -6.75
N LEU A 133 -1.89 -2.76 -7.07
CA LEU A 133 -2.36 -1.74 -6.14
C LEU A 133 -3.79 -2.05 -5.65
N ILE A 134 -4.72 -2.38 -6.55
CA ILE A 134 -6.10 -2.75 -6.16
C ILE A 134 -6.10 -3.98 -5.24
N ARG A 135 -5.37 -5.05 -5.59
CA ARG A 135 -5.27 -6.25 -4.76
C ARG A 135 -4.72 -5.95 -3.37
N SER A 136 -3.75 -5.04 -3.26
CA SER A 136 -3.20 -4.66 -1.95
C SER A 136 -4.25 -4.06 -1.01
N ILE A 137 -5.20 -3.26 -1.54
CA ILE A 137 -6.33 -2.74 -0.77
C ILE A 137 -7.27 -3.88 -0.41
N LEU A 138 -7.70 -4.65 -1.40
CA LEU A 138 -8.73 -5.68 -1.22
C LEU A 138 -8.26 -6.85 -0.33
N ASN A 139 -6.96 -7.06 -0.19
CA ASN A 139 -6.39 -8.06 0.70
C ASN A 139 -6.24 -7.57 2.15
N SER A 140 -6.44 -6.27 2.42
CA SER A 140 -6.31 -5.72 3.78
C SER A 140 -7.53 -5.99 4.68
N GLY A 141 -8.68 -6.31 4.07
CA GLY A 141 -9.95 -6.50 4.77
C GLY A 141 -11.09 -6.79 3.80
N ASP A 142 -12.33 -6.86 4.28
CA ASP A 142 -13.52 -6.98 3.44
C ASP A 142 -14.44 -5.75 3.48
N GLY A 143 -14.08 -4.75 4.28
CA GLY A 143 -14.78 -3.48 4.42
C GLY A 143 -16.15 -3.57 5.09
N LYS A 144 -16.55 -4.71 5.67
CA LYS A 144 -17.92 -4.86 6.23
C LYS A 144 -18.07 -4.36 7.67
N SER A 145 -16.98 -4.19 8.39
CA SER A 145 -16.96 -3.55 9.72
C SER A 145 -15.68 -2.74 9.90
N GLN A 146 -15.57 -2.02 11.03
CA GLN A 146 -14.33 -1.30 11.38
C GLN A 146 -13.14 -2.25 11.59
N GLU A 147 -13.39 -3.46 12.11
CA GLU A 147 -12.37 -4.50 12.33
C GLU A 147 -11.81 -5.09 11.04
N THR A 148 -12.61 -5.11 9.96
CA THR A 148 -12.22 -5.63 8.65
C THR A 148 -12.16 -4.53 7.60
N ALA A 149 -12.05 -3.26 8.02
CA ALA A 149 -12.04 -2.10 7.15
C ALA A 149 -10.89 -2.20 6.12
N PHE A 150 -11.14 -1.74 4.90
CA PHE A 150 -10.07 -1.63 3.92
C PHE A 150 -9.06 -0.58 4.37
N THR A 151 -7.77 -0.91 4.35
CA THR A 151 -6.71 0.07 4.66
C THR A 151 -6.39 0.90 3.43
N VAL A 152 -6.60 2.20 3.51
CA VAL A 152 -6.34 3.15 2.42
C VAL A 152 -5.27 4.17 2.81
N ILE A 153 -4.59 4.71 1.81
CA ILE A 153 -3.60 5.79 1.99
C ILE A 153 -4.11 7.14 1.47
N SER A 154 -5.24 7.16 0.77
CA SER A 154 -5.90 8.38 0.30
C SER A 154 -7.39 8.16 0.09
N THR A 155 -8.16 9.25 0.02
CA THR A 155 -9.60 9.20 -0.27
C THR A 155 -9.88 8.63 -1.67
N GLU A 156 -9.00 8.86 -2.64
CA GLU A 156 -9.14 8.32 -4.00
C GLU A 156 -9.22 6.78 -4.00
N GLU A 157 -8.50 6.12 -3.09
CA GLU A 157 -8.51 4.66 -2.98
C GLU A 157 -9.85 4.11 -2.47
N GLU A 158 -10.55 4.85 -1.62
CA GLU A 158 -11.92 4.51 -1.21
C GLU A 158 -12.86 4.47 -2.43
N TYR A 159 -12.78 5.50 -3.27
CA TYR A 159 -13.56 5.57 -4.50
C TYR A 159 -13.11 4.53 -5.55
N VAL A 160 -11.84 4.13 -5.57
CA VAL A 160 -11.37 2.99 -6.37
C VAL A 160 -12.06 1.70 -5.93
N VAL A 161 -12.14 1.43 -4.63
CA VAL A 161 -12.83 0.24 -4.11
C VAL A 161 -14.30 0.25 -4.54
N LEU A 162 -14.99 1.38 -4.44
CA LEU A 162 -16.38 1.50 -4.94
C LEU A 162 -16.48 1.18 -6.43
N LYS A 163 -15.59 1.73 -7.26
CA LYS A 163 -15.56 1.45 -8.71
C LYS A 163 -15.34 -0.04 -9.00
N VAL A 164 -14.44 -0.69 -8.26
CA VAL A 164 -14.19 -2.14 -8.39
C VAL A 164 -15.43 -2.96 -8.08
N TYR A 165 -16.18 -2.59 -7.03
CA TYR A 165 -17.46 -3.23 -6.69
C TYR A 165 -18.64 -2.77 -7.55
N GLY A 166 -18.43 -1.82 -8.48
CA GLY A 166 -19.50 -1.24 -9.30
C GLY A 166 -20.55 -0.48 -8.50
N LEU A 167 -20.15 0.10 -7.35
CA LEU A 167 -21.02 0.83 -6.44
C LEU A 167 -21.01 2.32 -6.76
N ARG A 168 -22.18 2.95 -6.61
CA ARG A 168 -22.31 4.41 -6.65
C ARG A 168 -22.17 4.96 -5.22
N PRO A 169 -21.28 5.93 -4.97
CA PRO A 169 -21.14 6.54 -3.66
C PRO A 169 -22.44 7.23 -3.22
N GLY A 170 -22.72 7.19 -1.92
CA GLY A 170 -23.79 7.89 -1.25
C GLY A 170 -23.24 8.81 -0.16
N SER A 171 -23.66 8.60 1.10
CA SER A 171 -23.19 9.38 2.24
C SER A 171 -21.88 8.83 2.80
N GLN A 172 -21.03 9.73 3.28
CA GLN A 172 -19.79 9.42 3.99
C GLN A 172 -19.86 9.97 5.41
N SER A 173 -19.24 9.29 6.37
CA SER A 173 -19.15 9.74 7.76
C SER A 173 -17.83 9.30 8.39
N LEU A 174 -17.16 10.24 9.05
CA LEU A 174 -15.99 9.98 9.85
C LEU A 174 -16.39 9.32 11.17
N LEU A 175 -15.72 8.22 11.51
CA LEU A 175 -15.87 7.49 12.77
C LEU A 175 -14.51 7.40 13.47
N GLU A 176 -14.55 7.38 14.80
CA GLU A 176 -13.38 7.12 15.63
C GLU A 176 -13.70 5.96 16.58
N ALA A 177 -12.81 4.98 16.64
CA ALA A 177 -12.93 3.88 17.59
C ALA A 177 -11.55 3.31 17.93
N LYS A 178 -11.32 3.04 19.23
CA LYS A 178 -10.10 2.40 19.73
C LYS A 178 -8.80 3.09 19.28
N GLY A 179 -8.82 4.41 19.09
CA GLY A 179 -7.67 5.19 18.62
C GLY A 179 -7.41 5.14 17.12
N HIS A 180 -8.33 4.59 16.34
CA HIS A 180 -8.29 4.57 14.88
C HIS A 180 -9.40 5.43 14.29
N HIS A 181 -9.13 5.95 13.09
CA HIS A 181 -10.06 6.74 12.29
C HIS A 181 -10.55 5.91 11.12
N TYR A 182 -11.85 5.99 10.88
CA TYR A 182 -12.49 5.28 9.80
C TYR A 182 -13.41 6.19 9.01
N ASP A 183 -13.43 6.01 7.69
CA ASP A 183 -14.54 6.47 6.89
C ASP A 183 -15.55 5.35 6.69
N ARG A 184 -16.80 5.64 7.04
CA ARG A 184 -17.96 4.82 6.67
C ARG A 184 -18.58 5.42 5.44
N LEU A 185 -18.66 4.63 4.37
CA LEU A 185 -19.24 5.03 3.10
C LEU A 185 -20.46 4.15 2.79
N ASP A 186 -21.63 4.77 2.81
CA ASP A 186 -22.87 4.15 2.34
C ASP A 186 -22.98 4.35 0.83
N ALA A 187 -23.14 3.25 0.09
CA ALA A 187 -23.18 3.21 -1.36
C ALA A 187 -24.41 2.41 -1.85
N VAL A 188 -24.67 2.49 -3.15
CA VAL A 188 -25.78 1.76 -3.78
C VAL A 188 -25.28 1.02 -5.01
N ASN A 189 -25.66 -0.25 -5.14
CA ASN A 189 -25.51 -0.98 -6.39
C ASN A 189 -26.51 -0.41 -7.41
N PRO A 190 -26.06 0.24 -8.49
CA PRO A 190 -26.96 0.91 -9.43
C PRO A 190 -27.81 -0.06 -10.27
N LYS A 191 -27.45 -1.35 -10.31
CA LYS A 191 -28.18 -2.38 -11.05
C LYS A 191 -29.31 -2.99 -10.22
N THR A 192 -29.12 -3.14 -8.91
CA THR A 192 -30.07 -3.83 -8.01
C THR A 192 -30.78 -2.89 -7.04
N ASN A 193 -30.31 -1.65 -6.90
CA ASN A 193 -30.67 -0.70 -5.84
C ASN A 193 -30.38 -1.18 -4.42
N GLU A 194 -29.58 -2.24 -4.27
CA GLU A 194 -29.10 -2.72 -2.97
C GLU A 194 -28.19 -1.67 -2.32
N LYS A 195 -28.42 -1.40 -1.03
CA LYS A 195 -27.56 -0.53 -0.22
C LYS A 195 -26.41 -1.36 0.34
N VAL A 196 -25.21 -0.83 0.24
CA VAL A 196 -23.98 -1.44 0.75
C VAL A 196 -23.29 -0.40 1.62
N THR A 197 -22.77 -0.81 2.78
CA THR A 197 -21.93 0.04 3.62
C THR A 197 -20.52 -0.54 3.61
N LEU A 198 -19.53 0.29 3.32
CA LEU A 198 -18.12 -0.05 3.42
C LEU A 198 -17.43 0.80 4.49
N TYR A 199 -16.44 0.21 5.14
CA TYR A 199 -15.57 0.85 6.12
C TYR A 199 -14.14 0.87 5.60
N PHE A 200 -13.51 2.02 5.77
CA PHE A 200 -12.12 2.27 5.37
C PHE A 200 -11.34 2.72 6.61
N ASN A 201 -10.21 2.09 6.90
CA ASN A 201 -9.26 2.64 7.87
C ASN A 201 -8.49 3.77 7.17
N ILE A 202 -8.59 4.96 7.74
CA ILE A 202 -8.06 6.20 7.18
C ILE A 202 -6.96 6.80 8.07
N ASP A 203 -6.32 6.02 8.94
CA ASP A 203 -5.34 6.54 9.90
C ASP A 203 -4.22 7.35 9.24
N ARG A 204 -3.77 6.92 8.06
CA ARG A 204 -2.74 7.61 7.28
C ARG A 204 -3.24 8.94 6.69
N PRO A 205 -4.27 8.97 5.83
CA PRO A 205 -4.76 10.23 5.29
C PRO A 205 -5.27 11.18 6.40
N TYR A 206 -5.84 10.65 7.49
CA TYR A 206 -6.22 11.45 8.65
C TYR A 206 -5.00 12.06 9.36
N GLY A 207 -3.93 11.29 9.57
CA GLY A 207 -2.69 11.78 10.18
C GLY A 207 -2.04 12.91 9.37
N GLU A 208 -2.05 12.83 8.04
CA GLU A 208 -1.58 13.92 7.18
C GLU A 208 -2.46 15.18 7.30
N LEU A 209 -3.78 15.00 7.34
CA LEU A 209 -4.74 16.08 7.54
C LEU A 209 -4.50 16.80 8.87
N GLU A 210 -4.26 16.07 9.95
CA GLU A 210 -3.92 16.64 11.25
C GLU A 210 -2.63 17.48 11.21
N LYS A 211 -1.59 17.02 10.51
CA LYS A 211 -0.32 17.76 10.37
C LYS A 211 -0.52 19.10 9.66
N ILE A 212 -1.47 19.18 8.73
CA ILE A 212 -1.82 20.41 8.02
C ILE A 212 -2.51 21.39 8.96
N PHE A 213 -3.48 20.94 9.75
CA PHE A 213 -4.26 21.81 10.65
C PHE A 213 -3.55 22.20 11.95
N LYS A 214 -2.48 21.50 12.34
CA LYS A 214 -1.65 21.82 13.51
C LYS A 214 -0.53 22.84 13.21
N LYS A 215 -0.42 23.34 11.97
CA LYS A 215 0.46 24.46 11.58
C LYS A 215 -0.25 25.79 11.71
#